data_AF-A0A8J6TC69-F1
#
_entry.id   AF-A0A8J6TC69-F1
#
_cell.length_a   1.000
_cell.length_b   1.000
_cell.length_c   1.000
_cell.angle_alpha   90.00
_cell.angle_beta   90.00
_cell.angle_gamma   90.00
#
_symmetry.space_group_name_H-M   'P 1'
#
loop_
_entity.id
_entity.type
_entity.pdbx_description
1 polymer ?
#
loop_
_entity_poly.entity_id
_entity_poly.type
_entity_poly.pdbx_seq_one_letter_code
_entity_poly.pdbx_strand_id
1 'polypeptide(L)'
;MTTPVSLNFANQDLRNCSFKGKSLNGANFSSADIRGCDFSHALLREANFTQVRAGQPVSRFMLLGTVALFLAGLAIHAFSRMVFGVLGRTAAEPTWTYVIALHVSLGLAGAGAAVLNLEGLKPSVQRLLMFISGSASGALLGFFYGGSIADKNPQVATVAAAIASLSVAFLTLKVKHQALVVAIATVGSVAAYGFAFLAAATTSAFLSTQHILMGLIWSALSLGYVVITLSASVASLKAARRAFRTSFKNADLTNANFIGAKLHNVDFSGAIGTHFAKK
;
A
#
# COMPACT_ATOMS: atom_id res chain seq x y z
N MET A 1 -33.51 30.81 17.92
CA MET A 1 -32.26 30.97 17.17
C MET A 1 -31.34 29.83 17.55
N THR A 2 -31.23 28.80 16.72
CA THR A 2 -30.19 27.76 16.90
C THR A 2 -28.88 28.36 16.41
N THR A 3 -27.89 28.52 17.29
CA THR A 3 -26.53 28.82 16.84
C THR A 3 -26.13 27.71 15.85
N PRO A 4 -25.73 28.03 14.61
CA PRO A 4 -25.22 27.01 13.71
C PRO A 4 -24.03 26.37 14.42
N VAL A 5 -24.11 25.07 14.68
CA VAL A 5 -23.02 24.33 15.30
C VAL A 5 -21.83 24.39 14.35
N SER A 6 -20.86 25.25 14.64
CA SER A 6 -19.62 25.33 13.86
C SER A 6 -18.86 24.02 14.07
N LEU A 7 -18.69 23.23 13.02
CA LEU A 7 -17.95 21.96 13.07
C LEU A 7 -16.48 22.24 13.40
N ASN A 8 -15.94 21.59 14.42
CA ASN A 8 -14.57 21.78 14.86
C ASN A 8 -13.69 20.57 14.52
N PHE A 9 -12.76 20.78 13.58
CA PHE A 9 -11.74 19.84 13.14
C PHE A 9 -10.31 20.32 13.46
N ALA A 10 -10.16 21.32 14.32
CA ALA A 10 -8.87 21.92 14.63
C ALA A 10 -7.88 20.87 15.18
N ASN A 11 -6.63 20.95 14.75
CA ASN A 11 -5.53 20.04 15.15
C ASN A 11 -5.75 18.55 14.84
N GLN A 12 -6.74 18.20 14.02
CA GLN A 12 -7.01 16.80 13.69
C GLN A 12 -6.15 16.30 12.51
N ASP A 13 -5.84 15.01 12.54
CA ASP A 13 -5.31 14.27 11.39
C ASP A 13 -6.48 13.80 10.51
N LEU A 14 -6.75 14.56 9.45
CA LEU A 14 -7.86 14.31 8.53
C LEU A 14 -7.38 13.71 7.20
N ARG A 15 -6.14 13.22 7.13
CA ARG A 15 -5.54 12.78 5.85
C ARG A 15 -6.42 11.77 5.13
N ASN A 16 -6.57 11.96 3.82
CA ASN A 16 -7.39 11.14 2.93
C ASN A 16 -8.90 11.11 3.24
N CYS A 17 -9.42 12.00 4.09
CA CYS A 17 -10.86 12.11 4.32
C CYS A 17 -11.60 12.70 3.10
N SER A 18 -12.82 12.23 2.86
CA SER A 18 -13.70 12.81 1.85
C SER A 18 -14.73 13.72 2.50
N PHE A 19 -14.69 14.99 2.12
CA PHE A 19 -15.65 16.03 2.43
C PHE A 19 -16.42 16.49 1.18
N LYS A 20 -16.38 15.68 0.11
CA LYS A 20 -16.96 16.00 -1.18
C LYS A 20 -18.45 16.34 -1.04
N GLY A 21 -18.84 17.51 -1.56
CA GLY A 21 -20.23 17.97 -1.55
C GLY A 21 -20.80 18.33 -0.17
N LYS A 22 -20.00 18.31 0.91
CA LYS A 22 -20.52 18.61 2.26
C LYS A 22 -20.71 20.11 2.46
N SER A 23 -21.71 20.47 3.26
CA SER A 23 -21.87 21.82 3.81
C SER A 23 -21.04 21.96 5.09
N LEU A 24 -20.01 22.80 5.01
CA LEU A 24 -18.97 22.99 6.03
C LEU A 24 -18.72 24.49 6.26
N ASN A 25 -19.74 25.33 6.03
CA ASN A 25 -19.64 26.77 6.23
C ASN A 25 -19.29 27.07 7.70
N GLY A 26 -18.31 27.96 7.92
CA GLY A 26 -17.80 28.30 9.25
C GLY A 26 -17.05 27.19 9.98
N ALA A 27 -16.79 26.04 9.33
CA ALA A 27 -16.06 24.94 9.97
C ALA A 27 -14.60 25.32 10.27
N ASN A 28 -14.09 24.86 11.41
CA ASN A 28 -12.74 25.14 11.86
C ASN A 28 -11.78 23.98 11.54
N PHE A 29 -10.89 24.16 10.57
CA PHE A 29 -9.80 23.25 10.19
C PHE A 29 -8.41 23.77 10.61
N SER A 30 -8.35 24.73 11.53
CA SER A 30 -7.08 25.35 11.92
C SER A 30 -6.06 24.30 12.42
N SER A 31 -4.83 24.40 11.93
CA SER A 31 -3.72 23.50 12.24
C SER A 31 -3.98 22.00 11.92
N ALA A 32 -5.03 21.68 11.17
CA ALA A 32 -5.33 20.31 10.77
C ALA A 32 -4.37 19.81 9.66
N ASP A 33 -4.24 18.49 9.57
CA ASP A 33 -3.56 17.83 8.45
C ASP A 33 -4.60 17.32 7.45
N ILE A 34 -4.80 18.06 6.36
CA ILE A 34 -5.81 17.76 5.33
C ILE A 34 -5.19 17.19 4.05
N ARG A 35 -3.97 16.64 4.14
CA ARG A 35 -3.27 16.09 2.97
C ARG A 35 -4.05 14.92 2.37
N GLY A 36 -4.36 15.04 1.08
CA GLY A 36 -5.14 14.04 0.35
C GLY A 36 -6.65 14.09 0.58
N CYS A 37 -7.14 15.10 1.31
CA CYS A 37 -8.58 15.30 1.45
C CYS A 37 -9.25 15.70 0.13
N ASP A 38 -10.49 15.26 -0.04
CA ASP A 38 -11.36 15.67 -1.15
C ASP A 38 -12.46 16.61 -0.64
N PHE A 39 -12.32 17.91 -0.87
CA PHE A 39 -13.33 18.95 -0.64
C PHE A 39 -14.06 19.35 -1.94
N SER A 40 -14.01 18.52 -2.98
CA SER A 40 -14.61 18.90 -4.26
C SER A 40 -16.11 19.16 -4.08
N HIS A 41 -16.63 20.25 -4.66
CA HIS A 41 -18.03 20.68 -4.53
C HIS A 41 -18.50 20.99 -3.09
N ALA A 42 -17.60 21.10 -2.10
CA ALA A 42 -17.99 21.45 -0.73
C ALA A 42 -18.34 22.93 -0.60
N LEU A 43 -19.26 23.25 0.32
CA LEU A 43 -19.54 24.62 0.74
C LEU A 43 -18.68 24.93 1.96
N LEU A 44 -17.71 25.83 1.79
CA LEU A 44 -16.66 26.15 2.77
C LEU A 44 -16.61 27.66 3.05
N ARG A 45 -17.76 28.33 2.95
CA ARG A 45 -17.86 29.76 3.21
C ARG A 45 -17.41 30.06 4.64
N GLU A 46 -16.54 31.04 4.81
CA GLU A 46 -16.03 31.45 6.13
C GLU A 46 -15.30 30.33 6.90
N ALA A 47 -14.92 29.23 6.24
CA ALA A 47 -14.18 28.15 6.89
C ALA A 47 -12.76 28.60 7.26
N ASN A 48 -12.27 28.14 8.42
CA ASN A 48 -10.96 28.49 8.93
C ASN A 48 -9.93 27.40 8.60
N PHE A 49 -9.03 27.66 7.65
CA PHE A 49 -7.90 26.81 7.25
C PHE A 49 -6.54 27.38 7.68
N THR A 50 -6.50 28.18 8.74
CA THR A 50 -5.23 28.75 9.24
C THR A 50 -4.24 27.66 9.60
N GLN A 51 -2.98 27.82 9.21
CA GLN A 51 -1.87 26.87 9.48
C GLN A 51 -2.09 25.42 9.03
N VAL A 52 -3.06 25.18 8.15
CA VAL A 52 -3.38 23.83 7.67
C VAL A 52 -2.23 23.27 6.82
N ARG A 53 -2.07 21.94 6.79
CA ARG A 53 -1.19 21.25 5.84
C ARG A 53 -2.04 20.60 4.75
N ALA A 54 -1.90 21.06 3.50
CA ALA A 54 -2.65 20.53 2.37
C ALA A 54 -1.72 20.03 1.25
N GLY A 55 -2.07 18.87 0.72
CA GLY A 55 -1.34 18.10 -0.28
C GLY A 55 0.15 17.85 0.05
N GLN A 56 0.86 17.28 -0.92
CA GLN A 56 2.24 16.83 -0.74
C GLN A 56 3.11 17.34 -1.89
N PRO A 57 4.40 17.63 -1.66
CA PRO A 57 5.28 18.04 -2.74
C PRO A 57 5.50 16.89 -3.73
N VAL A 58 5.51 17.22 -5.03
CA VAL A 58 5.70 16.25 -6.12
C VAL A 58 7.04 15.53 -5.99
N SER A 59 8.09 16.19 -5.48
CA SER A 59 9.39 15.57 -5.21
C SER A 59 9.29 14.36 -4.27
N ARG A 60 8.42 14.40 -3.26
CA ARG A 60 8.19 13.26 -2.36
C ARG A 60 7.44 12.13 -3.03
N PHE A 61 6.49 12.46 -3.93
CA PHE A 61 5.83 11.45 -4.76
C PHE A 61 6.84 10.73 -5.66
N MET A 62 7.68 11.50 -6.35
CA MET A 62 8.73 10.96 -7.22
C MET A 62 9.72 10.11 -6.43
N LEU A 63 10.18 10.57 -5.27
CA LEU A 63 11.05 9.80 -4.38
C LEU A 63 10.41 8.45 -3.99
N LEU A 64 9.17 8.47 -3.51
CA LEU A 64 8.46 7.24 -3.14
C LEU A 64 8.26 6.31 -4.34
N GLY A 65 7.98 6.86 -5.52
CA GLY A 65 7.89 6.11 -6.78
C GLY A 65 9.22 5.45 -7.15
N THR A 66 10.33 6.16 -7.06
CA THR A 66 11.67 5.60 -7.33
C THR A 66 12.05 4.50 -6.35
N VAL A 67 11.78 4.69 -5.05
CA VAL A 67 11.99 3.66 -4.02
C VAL A 67 11.13 2.42 -4.31
N ALA A 68 9.86 2.62 -4.67
CA ALA A 68 8.97 1.51 -5.04
C ALA A 68 9.51 0.74 -6.26
N LEU A 69 9.90 1.43 -7.34
CA LEU A 69 10.45 0.80 -8.54
C LEU A 69 11.74 0.03 -8.25
N PHE A 70 12.63 0.59 -7.44
CA PHE A 70 13.86 -0.08 -7.04
C PHE A 70 13.58 -1.37 -6.24
N LEU A 71 12.70 -1.29 -5.23
CA LEU A 71 12.30 -2.45 -4.44
C LEU A 71 11.56 -3.51 -5.27
N ALA A 72 10.71 -3.08 -6.22
CA ALA A 72 10.08 -3.98 -7.17
C ALA A 72 11.13 -4.72 -8.00
N GLY A 73 12.16 -4.03 -8.51
CA GLY A 73 13.26 -4.65 -9.24
C GLY A 73 14.00 -5.70 -8.42
N LEU A 74 14.34 -5.39 -7.17
CA LEU A 74 14.98 -6.35 -6.26
C LEU A 74 14.11 -7.58 -5.97
N ALA A 75 12.82 -7.36 -5.75
CA ALA A 75 11.85 -8.42 -5.50
C ALA A 75 11.61 -9.28 -6.75
N ILE A 76 11.46 -8.68 -7.93
CA ILE A 76 11.30 -9.40 -9.19
C ILE A 76 12.53 -10.28 -9.44
N HIS A 77 13.74 -9.73 -9.25
CA HIS A 77 14.97 -10.48 -9.39
C HIS A 77 15.04 -11.69 -8.45
N ALA A 78 14.81 -11.46 -7.15
CA ALA A 78 14.88 -12.52 -6.14
C ALA A 78 13.79 -13.59 -6.35
N PHE A 79 12.54 -13.16 -6.51
CA PHE A 79 11.40 -14.07 -6.53
C PHE A 79 11.36 -14.88 -7.84
N SER A 80 11.70 -14.27 -8.98
CA SER A 80 11.80 -15.03 -10.23
C SER A 80 12.84 -16.15 -10.11
N ARG A 81 14.05 -15.85 -9.59
CA ARG A 81 15.10 -16.87 -9.38
C ARG A 81 14.64 -18.00 -8.45
N MET A 82 13.96 -17.68 -7.36
CA MET A 82 13.43 -18.69 -6.43
C MET A 82 12.33 -19.54 -7.09
N VAL A 83 11.36 -18.90 -7.74
CA VAL A 83 10.22 -19.56 -8.40
C VAL A 83 10.71 -20.48 -9.52
N PHE A 84 11.53 -19.98 -10.45
CA PHE A 84 12.08 -20.80 -11.54
C PHE A 84 13.00 -21.91 -11.03
N GLY A 85 13.68 -21.71 -9.89
CA GLY A 85 14.53 -22.72 -9.27
C GLY A 85 13.79 -23.94 -8.71
N VAL A 86 12.49 -23.82 -8.45
CA VAL A 86 11.66 -24.89 -7.89
C VAL A 86 10.63 -25.46 -8.87
N LEU A 87 10.57 -24.95 -10.10
CA LEU A 87 9.67 -25.49 -11.12
C LEU A 87 10.02 -26.94 -11.47
N GLY A 88 8.98 -27.74 -11.74
CA GLY A 88 9.13 -29.14 -12.14
C GLY A 88 9.49 -30.09 -11.00
N ARG A 89 9.69 -29.60 -9.77
CA ARG A 89 9.87 -30.44 -8.58
C ARG A 89 8.57 -31.17 -8.26
N THR A 90 8.68 -32.41 -7.82
CA THR A 90 7.51 -33.25 -7.49
C THR A 90 7.49 -33.64 -6.02
N ALA A 91 6.32 -34.08 -5.51
CA ALA A 91 6.15 -34.52 -4.12
C ALA A 91 7.01 -35.73 -3.71
N ALA A 92 7.55 -36.46 -4.69
CA ALA A 92 8.47 -37.58 -4.45
C ALA A 92 9.90 -37.12 -4.12
N GLU A 93 10.27 -35.87 -4.44
CA GLU A 93 11.60 -35.35 -4.19
C GLU A 93 11.72 -34.77 -2.77
N PRO A 94 12.82 -35.00 -2.04
CA PRO A 94 13.05 -34.38 -0.73
C PRO A 94 13.04 -32.85 -0.76
N THR A 95 13.31 -32.26 -1.94
CA THR A 95 13.29 -30.81 -2.16
C THR A 95 11.88 -30.23 -2.26
N TRP A 96 10.84 -31.05 -2.31
CA TRP A 96 9.44 -30.60 -2.37
C TRP A 96 9.04 -29.72 -1.18
N THR A 97 9.63 -29.95 -0.01
CA THR A 97 9.42 -29.12 1.17
C THR A 97 9.80 -27.65 0.93
N TYR A 98 10.81 -27.38 0.09
CA TYR A 98 11.17 -26.02 -0.31
C TYR A 98 10.13 -25.39 -1.23
N VAL A 99 9.47 -26.17 -2.09
CA VAL A 99 8.37 -25.70 -2.94
C VAL A 99 7.19 -25.26 -2.07
N ILE A 100 6.83 -26.06 -1.07
CA ILE A 100 5.76 -25.72 -0.11
C ILE A 100 6.13 -24.47 0.68
N ALA A 101 7.34 -24.41 1.22
CA ALA A 101 7.83 -23.24 1.96
C ALA A 101 7.77 -21.95 1.12
N LEU A 102 8.13 -22.04 -0.16
CA LEU A 102 8.07 -20.89 -1.07
C LEU A 102 6.62 -20.47 -1.36
N HIS A 103 5.69 -21.40 -1.59
CA HIS A 103 4.26 -21.08 -1.74
C HIS A 103 3.71 -20.35 -0.51
N VAL A 104 3.96 -20.89 0.69
CA VAL A 104 3.50 -20.28 1.94
C VAL A 104 4.09 -18.88 2.11
N SER A 105 5.39 -18.73 1.87
CA SER A 105 6.08 -17.45 2.04
C SER A 105 5.62 -16.40 1.03
N LEU A 106 5.48 -16.76 -0.25
CA LEU A 106 4.97 -15.85 -1.29
C LEU A 106 3.50 -15.48 -1.05
N GLY A 107 2.68 -16.42 -0.59
CA GLY A 107 1.30 -16.15 -0.21
C GLY A 107 1.22 -15.19 0.98
N LEU A 108 1.95 -15.45 2.07
CA LEU A 108 1.95 -14.55 3.23
C LEU A 108 2.48 -13.15 2.88
N ALA A 109 3.54 -13.07 2.08
CA ALA A 109 4.06 -11.80 1.57
C ALA A 109 3.02 -11.09 0.68
N GLY A 110 2.36 -11.84 -0.21
CA GLY A 110 1.33 -11.35 -1.12
C GLY A 110 0.03 -10.90 -0.46
N ALA A 111 -0.32 -11.45 0.70
CA ALA A 111 -1.51 -11.07 1.45
C ALA A 111 -1.54 -9.58 1.85
N GLY A 112 -0.38 -8.93 1.95
CA GLY A 112 -0.27 -7.49 2.23
C GLY A 112 -0.77 -6.61 1.09
N ALA A 113 -0.68 -7.09 -0.16
CA ALA A 113 -1.25 -6.37 -1.30
C ALA A 113 -2.77 -6.21 -1.13
N ALA A 114 -3.44 -7.23 -0.59
CA ALA A 114 -4.88 -7.24 -0.36
C ALA A 114 -5.35 -6.22 0.71
N VAL A 115 -4.45 -5.79 1.61
CA VAL A 115 -4.78 -4.86 2.71
C VAL A 115 -5.32 -3.53 2.19
N LEU A 116 -4.85 -3.11 1.01
CA LEU A 116 -5.26 -1.85 0.38
C LEU A 116 -6.64 -1.92 -0.28
N ASN A 117 -7.20 -3.12 -0.50
CA ASN A 117 -8.51 -3.30 -1.15
C ASN A 117 -9.69 -3.35 -0.19
N LEU A 118 -9.44 -3.69 1.07
CA LEU A 118 -10.51 -3.99 2.01
C LEU A 118 -10.90 -2.73 2.78
N GLU A 119 -11.70 -1.88 2.10
CA GLU A 119 -12.41 -0.79 2.76
C GLU A 119 -13.26 -1.37 3.90
N GLY A 120 -13.16 -0.79 5.10
CA GLY A 120 -13.92 -1.22 6.28
C GLY A 120 -13.22 -2.23 7.21
N LEU A 121 -11.99 -2.67 6.91
CA LEU A 121 -11.21 -3.43 7.91
C LEU A 121 -10.91 -2.58 9.14
N LYS A 122 -11.01 -3.21 10.31
CA LYS A 122 -10.56 -2.59 11.56
C LYS A 122 -9.06 -2.25 11.45
N PRO A 123 -8.61 -1.08 11.97
CA PRO A 123 -7.20 -0.69 11.92
C PRO A 123 -6.22 -1.72 12.49
N SER A 124 -6.67 -2.52 13.47
CA SER A 124 -5.86 -3.61 14.05
C SER A 124 -5.60 -4.74 13.05
N VAL A 125 -6.59 -5.09 12.22
CA VAL A 125 -6.45 -6.13 11.19
C VAL A 125 -5.52 -5.67 10.08
N GLN A 126 -5.64 -4.40 9.66
CA GLN A 126 -4.73 -3.82 8.67
C GLN A 126 -3.27 -3.84 9.16
N ARG A 127 -3.02 -3.50 10.43
CA ARG A 127 -1.67 -3.58 11.02
C ARG A 127 -1.15 -5.01 11.07
N LEU A 128 -1.99 -5.96 11.46
CA LEU A 128 -1.61 -7.38 11.50
C LEU A 128 -1.23 -7.90 10.11
N LEU A 129 -2.03 -7.57 9.09
CA LEU A 129 -1.74 -8.00 7.72
C LEU A 129 -0.48 -7.34 7.15
N MET A 130 -0.25 -6.04 7.43
CA MET A 130 1.01 -5.38 7.08
C MET A 130 2.20 -6.01 7.79
N PHE A 131 2.05 -6.40 9.06
CA PHE A 131 3.09 -7.09 9.82
C PHE A 131 3.44 -8.45 9.20
N ILE A 132 2.43 -9.27 8.91
CA ILE A 132 2.62 -10.60 8.30
C ILE A 132 3.28 -10.47 6.93
N SER A 133 2.73 -9.61 6.07
CA SER A 133 3.26 -9.40 4.71
C SER A 133 4.66 -8.79 4.72
N GLY A 134 4.91 -7.78 5.55
CA GLY A 134 6.22 -7.15 5.69
C GLY A 134 7.26 -8.15 6.18
N SER A 135 6.94 -8.94 7.19
CA SER A 135 7.85 -9.95 7.75
C SER A 135 8.16 -11.05 6.74
N ALA A 136 7.15 -11.58 6.04
CA ALA A 136 7.34 -12.59 5.01
C ALA A 136 8.11 -12.06 3.80
N SER A 137 7.85 -10.82 3.38
CA SER A 137 8.62 -10.13 2.34
C SER A 137 10.08 -9.95 2.73
N GLY A 138 10.33 -9.52 3.98
CA GLY A 138 11.67 -9.39 4.55
C GLY A 138 12.38 -10.74 4.60
N ALA A 139 11.70 -11.80 5.06
CA ALA A 139 12.25 -13.15 5.09
C ALA A 139 12.69 -13.63 3.70
N LEU A 140 11.83 -13.49 2.69
CA LEU A 140 12.13 -13.91 1.31
C LEU A 140 13.33 -13.16 0.72
N LEU A 141 13.37 -11.83 0.86
CA LEU A 141 14.47 -11.02 0.35
C LEU A 141 15.76 -11.31 1.12
N GLY A 142 15.69 -11.41 2.45
CA GLY A 142 16.82 -11.75 3.31
C GLY A 142 17.37 -13.14 3.00
N PHE A 143 16.50 -14.13 2.80
CA PHE A 143 16.90 -15.48 2.41
C PHE A 143 17.66 -15.47 1.09
N PHE A 144 17.08 -14.84 0.07
CA PHE A 144 17.67 -14.82 -1.27
C PHE A 144 19.01 -14.09 -1.30
N TYR A 145 19.04 -12.83 -0.86
CA TYR A 145 20.25 -12.01 -0.95
C TYR A 145 21.30 -12.42 0.08
N GLY A 146 20.90 -12.88 1.27
CA GLY A 146 21.83 -13.42 2.27
C GLY A 146 22.46 -14.74 1.83
N GLY A 147 21.70 -15.60 1.14
CA GLY A 147 22.25 -16.81 0.53
C GLY A 147 23.14 -16.52 -0.67
N SER A 148 22.78 -15.54 -1.51
CA SER A 148 23.54 -15.25 -2.73
C SER A 148 24.92 -14.67 -2.47
N ILE A 149 25.09 -13.86 -1.42
CA ILE A 149 26.39 -13.30 -1.03
C ILE A 149 27.29 -14.29 -0.27
N ALA A 150 26.73 -15.39 0.23
CA ALA A 150 27.41 -16.38 1.04
C ALA A 150 27.61 -17.71 0.29
N ASP A 151 27.90 -17.64 -1.01
CA ASP A 151 28.10 -18.81 -1.89
C ASP A 151 27.00 -19.88 -1.79
N LYS A 152 25.75 -19.42 -1.65
CA LYS A 152 24.55 -20.27 -1.49
C LYS A 152 24.55 -21.10 -0.20
N ASN A 153 25.23 -20.66 0.85
CA ASN A 153 25.19 -21.29 2.16
C ASN A 153 23.78 -21.18 2.78
N PRO A 154 23.08 -22.30 3.04
CA PRO A 154 21.71 -22.28 3.55
C PRO A 154 21.61 -21.76 5.00
N GLN A 155 22.63 -21.97 5.84
CA GLN A 155 22.63 -21.47 7.21
C GLN A 155 22.64 -19.94 7.23
N VAL A 156 23.50 -19.34 6.41
CA VAL A 156 23.59 -17.87 6.28
C VAL A 156 22.32 -17.29 5.67
N ALA A 157 21.75 -17.93 4.66
CA ALA A 157 20.47 -17.54 4.07
C ALA A 157 19.34 -17.51 5.13
N THR A 158 19.28 -18.53 5.98
CA THR A 158 18.24 -18.65 7.01
C THR A 158 18.39 -17.58 8.09
N VAL A 159 19.64 -17.31 8.52
CA VAL A 159 19.93 -16.23 9.48
C VAL A 159 19.58 -14.86 8.88
N ALA A 160 19.95 -14.61 7.63
CA ALA A 160 19.63 -13.36 6.94
C ALA A 160 18.11 -13.16 6.78
N ALA A 161 17.36 -14.22 6.50
CA ALA A 161 15.90 -14.20 6.49
C ALA A 161 15.31 -13.82 7.86
N ALA A 162 15.83 -14.39 8.94
CA ALA A 162 15.40 -14.08 10.30
C ALA A 162 15.67 -12.62 10.65
N ILE A 163 16.88 -12.12 10.37
CA ILE A 163 17.25 -10.72 10.65
C ILE A 163 16.37 -9.76 9.84
N ALA A 164 16.18 -10.01 8.54
CA ALA A 164 15.39 -9.16 7.67
C ALA A 164 13.90 -9.14 8.09
N SER A 165 13.33 -10.30 8.40
CA SER A 165 11.94 -10.40 8.88
C SER A 165 11.73 -9.67 10.21
N LEU A 166 12.61 -9.86 11.20
CA LEU A 166 12.54 -9.17 12.49
C LEU A 166 12.72 -7.65 12.34
N SER A 167 13.60 -7.22 11.43
CA SER A 167 13.81 -5.80 11.14
C SER A 167 12.55 -5.15 10.56
N VAL A 168 11.92 -5.79 9.57
CA VAL A 168 10.67 -5.29 8.99
C VAL A 168 9.53 -5.35 10.01
N ALA A 169 9.41 -6.43 10.78
CA ALA A 169 8.45 -6.58 11.87
C ALA A 169 8.54 -5.40 12.86
N PHE A 170 9.75 -5.10 13.34
CA PHE A 170 10.00 -3.98 14.25
C PHE A 170 9.61 -2.63 13.64
N LEU A 171 10.01 -2.37 12.39
CA LEU A 171 9.65 -1.15 11.66
C LEU A 171 8.13 -1.01 11.53
N THR A 172 7.43 -2.10 11.22
CA THR A 172 5.96 -2.08 11.03
C THR A 172 5.22 -1.77 12.33
N LEU A 173 5.78 -2.16 13.48
CA LEU A 173 5.20 -1.87 14.79
C LEU A 173 5.50 -0.45 15.29
N LYS A 174 6.71 0.06 15.05
CA LYS A 174 7.16 1.36 15.61
C LYS A 174 6.96 2.55 14.66
N VAL A 175 6.97 2.32 13.34
CA VAL A 175 7.09 3.41 12.36
C VAL A 175 5.79 3.58 11.58
N LYS A 176 5.14 4.73 11.77
CA LYS A 176 3.96 5.15 10.96
C LYS A 176 4.38 5.96 9.74
N HIS A 177 5.28 5.42 8.91
CA HIS A 177 5.82 6.14 7.75
C HIS A 177 5.25 5.64 6.43
N GLN A 178 4.82 6.56 5.56
CA GLN A 178 4.23 6.24 4.25
C GLN A 178 5.18 5.42 3.36
N ALA A 179 6.50 5.64 3.46
CA ALA A 179 7.47 4.87 2.68
C ALA A 179 7.50 3.38 3.05
N LEU A 180 7.29 3.05 4.33
CA LEU A 180 7.26 1.66 4.77
C LEU A 180 6.02 0.94 4.22
N VAL A 181 4.87 1.60 4.26
CA VAL A 181 3.62 1.07 3.67
C VAL A 181 3.78 0.85 2.17
N VAL A 182 4.37 1.81 1.46
CA VAL A 182 4.66 1.68 0.02
C VAL A 182 5.62 0.51 -0.24
N ALA A 183 6.72 0.41 0.51
CA ALA A 183 7.69 -0.68 0.37
C ALA A 183 7.05 -2.06 0.55
N ILE A 184 6.29 -2.27 1.64
CA ILE A 184 5.62 -3.54 1.92
C ILE A 184 4.58 -3.86 0.84
N ALA A 185 3.77 -2.87 0.45
CA ALA A 185 2.77 -3.06 -0.61
C ALA A 185 3.43 -3.42 -1.95
N THR A 186 4.52 -2.76 -2.31
CA THR A 186 5.21 -3.02 -3.59
C THR A 186 5.84 -4.42 -3.61
N VAL A 187 6.61 -4.79 -2.58
CA VAL A 187 7.23 -6.12 -2.51
C VAL A 187 6.16 -7.21 -2.39
N GLY A 188 5.11 -6.97 -1.59
CA GLY A 188 3.96 -7.86 -1.45
C GLY A 188 3.24 -8.08 -2.78
N SER A 189 2.98 -7.04 -3.57
CA SER A 189 2.38 -7.20 -4.90
C SER A 189 3.23 -8.08 -5.82
N VAL A 190 4.56 -7.91 -5.82
CA VAL A 190 5.46 -8.77 -6.60
C VAL A 190 5.42 -10.22 -6.08
N ALA A 191 5.39 -10.42 -4.76
CA ALA A 191 5.25 -11.75 -4.16
C ALA A 191 3.93 -12.42 -4.55
N ALA A 192 2.83 -11.66 -4.60
CA ALA A 192 1.53 -12.16 -4.99
C ALA A 192 1.50 -12.62 -6.46
N TYR A 193 2.16 -11.90 -7.36
CA TYR A 193 2.36 -12.37 -8.74
C TYR A 193 3.23 -13.64 -8.79
N GLY A 194 4.31 -13.69 -8.00
CA GLY A 194 5.14 -14.89 -7.87
C GLY A 194 4.34 -16.10 -7.39
N PHE A 195 3.48 -15.91 -6.38
CA PHE A 195 2.58 -16.94 -5.87
C PHE A 195 1.60 -17.41 -6.95
N ALA A 196 0.91 -16.48 -7.61
CA ALA A 196 -0.07 -16.80 -8.64
C ALA A 196 0.55 -17.62 -9.78
N PHE A 197 1.74 -17.24 -10.22
CA PHE A 197 2.50 -17.97 -11.23
C PHE A 197 2.90 -19.37 -10.77
N LEU A 198 3.48 -19.50 -9.57
CA LEU A 198 3.91 -20.80 -9.04
C LEU A 198 2.72 -21.74 -8.78
N ALA A 199 1.61 -21.18 -8.30
CA ALA A 199 0.34 -21.89 -8.15
C ALA A 199 -0.19 -22.37 -9.51
N ALA A 200 -0.14 -21.55 -10.56
CA ALA A 200 -0.54 -21.94 -11.92
C ALA A 200 0.35 -23.05 -12.50
N ALA A 201 1.67 -22.99 -12.27
CA ALA A 201 2.58 -24.07 -12.66
C ALA A 201 2.23 -25.38 -11.92
N THR A 202 1.92 -25.28 -10.63
CA THR A 202 1.48 -26.41 -9.80
C THR A 202 0.15 -26.99 -10.28
N THR A 203 -0.81 -26.15 -10.68
CA THR A 203 -2.05 -26.57 -11.35
C THR A 203 -1.75 -27.39 -12.59
N SER A 204 -0.88 -26.88 -13.48
CA SER A 204 -0.52 -27.58 -14.72
C SER A 204 0.10 -28.95 -14.43
N ALA A 205 0.98 -29.05 -13.45
CA ALA A 205 1.58 -30.31 -13.04
C ALA A 205 0.51 -31.34 -12.59
N PHE A 206 -0.39 -30.95 -11.67
CA PHE A 206 -1.44 -31.87 -11.18
C PHE A 206 -2.46 -32.28 -12.26
N LEU A 207 -2.85 -31.34 -13.14
CA LEU A 207 -3.75 -31.66 -14.24
C LEU A 207 -3.10 -32.61 -15.25
N SER A 208 -1.80 -32.47 -15.51
CA SER A 208 -1.07 -33.37 -16.41
C SER A 208 -0.98 -34.81 -15.89
N THR A 209 -0.96 -35.00 -14.57
CA THR A 209 -0.91 -36.31 -13.91
C THR A 209 -2.30 -36.82 -13.50
N GLN A 210 -3.38 -36.31 -14.10
CA GLN A 210 -4.79 -36.72 -13.84
C GLN A 210 -5.27 -36.49 -12.39
N HIS A 211 -4.57 -35.68 -11.58
CA HIS A 211 -5.00 -35.29 -10.24
C HIS A 211 -5.93 -34.07 -10.30
N ILE A 212 -7.11 -34.26 -10.90
CA ILE A 212 -8.05 -33.18 -11.24
C ILE A 212 -8.45 -32.34 -10.02
N LEU A 213 -8.80 -32.97 -8.89
CA LEU A 213 -9.23 -32.27 -7.68
C LEU A 213 -8.16 -31.27 -7.19
N MET A 214 -6.90 -31.71 -7.14
CA MET A 214 -5.81 -30.87 -6.67
C MET A 214 -5.48 -29.76 -7.68
N GLY A 215 -5.55 -30.06 -8.98
CA GLY A 215 -5.46 -29.06 -10.04
C GLY A 215 -6.54 -27.99 -9.94
N LEU A 216 -7.80 -28.36 -9.66
CA LEU A 216 -8.90 -27.40 -9.48
C LEU A 216 -8.70 -26.50 -8.26
N ILE A 217 -8.22 -27.05 -7.14
CA ILE A 217 -7.91 -26.28 -5.93
C ILE A 217 -6.83 -25.23 -6.23
N TRP A 218 -5.71 -25.64 -6.83
CA TRP A 218 -4.63 -24.72 -7.19
C TRP A 218 -5.03 -23.71 -8.25
N SER A 219 -5.90 -24.10 -9.20
CA SER A 219 -6.47 -23.20 -10.20
C SER A 219 -7.30 -22.10 -9.55
N ALA A 220 -8.21 -22.47 -8.64
CA ALA A 220 -9.03 -21.51 -7.90
C ALA A 220 -8.18 -20.57 -7.04
N LEU A 221 -7.15 -21.11 -6.35
CA LEU A 221 -6.21 -20.31 -5.55
C LEU A 221 -5.42 -19.31 -6.41
N SER A 222 -4.87 -19.76 -7.55
CA SER A 222 -4.13 -18.90 -8.48
C SER A 222 -5.02 -17.77 -9.01
N LEU A 223 -6.23 -18.11 -9.50
CA LEU A 223 -7.17 -17.13 -10.04
C LEU A 223 -7.59 -16.09 -8.98
N GLY A 224 -7.91 -16.55 -7.77
CA GLY A 224 -8.23 -15.68 -6.64
C GLY A 224 -7.09 -14.71 -6.33
N TYR A 225 -5.85 -15.19 -6.34
CA TYR A 225 -4.67 -14.35 -6.12
C TYR A 225 -4.47 -13.32 -7.22
N VAL A 226 -4.64 -13.68 -8.49
CA VAL A 226 -4.55 -12.73 -9.61
C VAL A 226 -5.58 -11.61 -9.46
N VAL A 227 -6.83 -11.94 -9.16
CA VAL A 227 -7.92 -10.96 -8.98
C VAL A 227 -7.63 -10.01 -7.81
N ILE A 228 -7.23 -10.56 -6.65
CA ILE A 228 -6.87 -9.75 -5.47
C ILE A 228 -5.67 -8.84 -5.77
N THR A 229 -4.67 -9.32 -6.50
CA THR A 229 -3.45 -8.55 -6.80
C THR A 229 -3.70 -7.44 -7.81
N LEU A 230 -4.49 -7.70 -8.85
CA LEU A 230 -4.85 -6.68 -9.85
C LEU A 230 -5.69 -5.57 -9.22
N SER A 231 -6.69 -5.95 -8.43
CA SER A 231 -7.50 -4.98 -7.68
C SER A 231 -6.64 -4.14 -6.73
N ALA A 232 -5.71 -4.78 -6.01
CA ALA A 232 -4.78 -4.12 -5.08
C ALA A 232 -3.90 -3.09 -5.78
N SER A 233 -3.36 -3.46 -6.94
CA SER A 233 -2.51 -2.59 -7.74
C SER A 233 -3.27 -1.36 -8.22
N VAL A 234 -4.50 -1.51 -8.69
CA VAL A 234 -5.38 -0.39 -9.09
C VAL A 234 -5.75 0.48 -7.90
N ALA A 235 -6.14 -0.13 -6.77
CA ALA A 235 -6.49 0.60 -5.55
C ALA A 235 -5.30 1.40 -5.01
N SER A 236 -4.10 0.81 -4.99
CA SER A 236 -2.87 1.46 -4.54
C SER A 236 -2.51 2.69 -5.37
N LEU A 237 -2.65 2.62 -6.71
CA LEU A 237 -2.40 3.75 -7.60
C LEU A 237 -3.41 4.88 -7.38
N LYS A 238 -4.70 4.53 -7.19
CA LYS A 238 -5.75 5.51 -6.88
C LYS A 238 -5.50 6.16 -5.51
N ALA A 239 -5.22 5.36 -4.49
CA ALA A 239 -4.97 5.82 -3.13
C ALA A 239 -3.70 6.70 -3.06
N ALA A 240 -2.62 6.30 -3.73
CA ALA A 240 -1.42 7.12 -3.87
C ALA A 240 -1.79 8.47 -4.49
N ARG A 241 -2.38 8.50 -5.70
CA ARG A 241 -2.74 9.75 -6.38
C ARG A 241 -3.59 10.68 -5.52
N ARG A 242 -4.58 10.14 -4.78
CA ARG A 242 -5.40 10.90 -3.83
C ARG A 242 -4.57 11.44 -2.67
N ALA A 243 -3.75 10.63 -2.03
CA ALA A 243 -2.94 11.03 -0.88
C ALA A 243 -1.95 12.18 -1.17
N PHE A 244 -1.54 12.34 -2.43
CA PHE A 244 -0.64 13.43 -2.84
C PHE A 244 -1.34 14.74 -3.17
N ARG A 245 -2.65 14.75 -3.42
CA ARG A 245 -3.38 15.92 -3.88
C ARG A 245 -4.56 16.23 -2.96
N THR A 246 -4.57 17.39 -2.32
CA THR A 246 -5.79 17.88 -1.66
C THR A 246 -6.63 18.60 -2.71
N SER A 247 -7.90 18.24 -2.83
CA SER A 247 -8.80 18.82 -3.83
C SER A 247 -9.78 19.79 -3.19
N PHE A 248 -9.88 20.99 -3.74
CA PHE A 248 -10.96 21.96 -3.52
C PHE A 248 -11.72 22.24 -4.82
N LYS A 249 -11.67 21.31 -5.78
CA LYS A 249 -12.28 21.49 -7.10
C LYS A 249 -13.77 21.86 -7.00
N ASN A 250 -14.19 22.95 -7.63
CA ASN A 250 -15.57 23.44 -7.58
C ASN A 250 -16.11 23.74 -6.16
N ALA A 251 -15.24 23.94 -5.16
CA ALA A 251 -15.67 24.32 -3.82
C ALA A 251 -16.00 25.82 -3.73
N ASP A 252 -16.92 26.18 -2.85
CA ASP A 252 -17.17 27.58 -2.49
C ASP A 252 -16.31 27.95 -1.28
N LEU A 253 -15.21 28.67 -1.51
CA LEU A 253 -14.27 29.15 -0.49
C LEU A 253 -14.45 30.65 -0.21
N THR A 254 -15.63 31.21 -0.48
CA THR A 254 -15.93 32.62 -0.22
C THR A 254 -15.61 32.96 1.25
N ASN A 255 -14.73 33.93 1.48
CA ASN A 255 -14.26 34.35 2.80
C ASN A 255 -13.56 33.25 3.65
N ALA A 256 -13.09 32.16 3.04
CA ALA A 256 -12.30 31.15 3.75
C ALA A 256 -10.89 31.69 4.09
N ASN A 257 -10.38 31.35 5.27
CA ASN A 257 -9.11 31.86 5.78
C ASN A 257 -7.97 30.84 5.63
N PHE A 258 -6.92 31.15 4.86
CA PHE A 258 -5.74 30.29 4.65
C PHE A 258 -4.43 30.88 5.22
N ILE A 259 -4.50 31.80 6.18
CA ILE A 259 -3.29 32.43 6.75
C ILE A 259 -2.35 31.37 7.34
N GLY A 260 -1.09 31.37 6.89
CA GLY A 260 -0.07 30.42 7.34
C GLY A 260 -0.24 28.98 6.85
N ALA A 261 -1.20 28.72 5.95
CA ALA A 261 -1.40 27.40 5.37
C ALA A 261 -0.19 26.96 4.53
N LYS A 262 0.18 25.67 4.64
CA LYS A 262 1.18 25.03 3.79
C LYS A 262 0.46 24.26 2.68
N LEU A 263 0.45 24.82 1.48
CA LEU A 263 -0.24 24.27 0.32
C LEU A 263 0.78 23.69 -0.67
N HIS A 264 0.72 22.38 -0.93
CA HIS A 264 1.50 21.71 -1.96
C HIS A 264 0.58 20.87 -2.83
N ASN A 265 0.66 21.00 -4.15
CA ASN A 265 -0.13 20.20 -5.09
C ASN A 265 -1.64 20.18 -4.71
N VAL A 266 -2.24 21.36 -4.60
CA VAL A 266 -3.65 21.53 -4.23
C VAL A 266 -4.47 21.87 -5.48
N ASP A 267 -5.62 21.23 -5.65
CA ASP A 267 -6.54 21.51 -6.77
C ASP A 267 -7.53 22.61 -6.41
N PHE A 268 -7.41 23.79 -7.01
CA PHE A 268 -8.40 24.86 -6.89
C PHE A 268 -9.24 25.05 -8.17
N SER A 269 -9.21 24.10 -9.11
CA SER A 269 -9.92 24.25 -10.38
C SER A 269 -11.42 24.44 -10.18
N GLY A 270 -11.99 25.50 -10.76
CA GLY A 270 -13.41 25.85 -10.64
C GLY A 270 -13.86 26.30 -9.24
N ALA A 271 -12.95 26.44 -8.28
CA ALA A 271 -13.29 26.92 -6.93
C ALA A 271 -13.53 28.43 -6.90
N ILE A 272 -14.51 28.85 -6.11
CA ILE A 272 -14.90 30.26 -5.91
C ILE A 272 -14.19 30.80 -4.66
N GLY A 273 -13.83 32.08 -4.61
CA GLY A 273 -13.22 32.70 -3.43
C GLY A 273 -11.72 32.45 -3.26
N THR A 274 -11.02 32.02 -4.32
CA THR A 274 -9.60 31.60 -4.30
C THR A 274 -8.59 32.76 -4.34
N HIS A 275 -8.94 33.96 -3.87
CA HIS A 275 -8.09 35.15 -3.98
C HIS A 275 -6.73 35.00 -3.28
N PHE A 276 -6.65 34.14 -2.25
CA PHE A 276 -5.43 33.81 -1.52
C PHE A 276 -4.48 32.84 -2.27
N ALA A 277 -4.97 32.11 -3.28
CA ALA A 277 -4.22 31.07 -3.99
C ALA A 277 -3.43 31.59 -5.21
N LYS A 278 -3.53 32.89 -5.53
CA LYS A 278 -2.87 33.53 -6.68
C LYS A 278 -1.51 34.17 -6.34
N LYS A 279 -0.82 33.72 -5.29
CA LYS A 279 0.55 34.15 -4.95
C LYS A 279 1.52 32.99 -5.00
#